data_AF-A0A158APC6-F1
#
_entry.id   AF-A0A158APC6-F1
#
_cell.length_a   1.000
_cell.length_b   1.000
_cell.length_c   1.000
_cell.angle_alpha   90.00
_cell.angle_beta   90.00
_cell.angle_gamma   90.00
#
_symmetry.space_group_name_H-M   'P 1'
#
loop_
_entity.id
_entity.type
_entity.pdbx_description
1 polymer ?
#
loop_
_entity_poly.entity_id
_entity_poly.type
_entity_poly.pdbx_seq_one_letter_code
_entity_poly.pdbx_strand_id
1 'polypeptide(L)' 'MIVTDHGKPVLEIRRYEGSSLTPLEELRGSVLFCEDAFEPLGEDDWEAYR' A
#
# COMPACT_ATOMS: atom_id res chain seq x y z
N MET A 1 -2.93 9.18 -17.50
CA MET A 1 -3.16 8.12 -18.51
C MET A 1 -3.87 6.99 -17.81
N ILE A 2 -5.00 6.52 -18.33
CA ILE A 2 -5.76 5.43 -17.71
C ILE A 2 -5.47 4.17 -18.52
N VAL A 3 -5.03 3.12 -17.83
CA VAL A 3 -4.90 1.78 -18.40
C VAL A 3 -6.19 1.03 -18.11
N THR A 4 -6.80 0.52 -19.17
CA THR A 4 -8.06 -0.23 -19.09
C THR A 4 -7.84 -1.69 -19.42
N ASP A 5 -8.47 -2.56 -18.66
CA ASP A 5 -8.67 -3.97 -19.02
C ASP A 5 -10.12 -4.18 -19.44
N HIS A 6 -10.35 -4.66 -20.66
CA HIS A 6 -11.70 -4.87 -21.23
C HIS A 6 -12.67 -3.67 -21.05
N GLY A 7 -12.17 -2.45 -21.26
CA GLY A 7 -12.97 -1.22 -21.13
C GLY A 7 -13.26 -0.80 -19.68
N LYS A 8 -12.75 -1.54 -18.68
CA LYS A 8 -12.80 -1.18 -17.27
C LYS A 8 -11.48 -0.52 -16.86
N PRO A 9 -11.51 0.64 -16.17
CA PRO A 9 -10.30 1.24 -15.65
C PRO A 9 -9.73 0.35 -14.53
N VAL A 10 -8.48 -0.09 -14.69
CA VAL A 10 -7.80 -0.95 -13.71
C VAL A 10 -6.56 -0.30 -13.10
N LEU A 11 -5.96 0.66 -13.80
CA LEU A 11 -4.78 1.38 -13.31
C LEU A 11 -4.77 2.82 -13.84
N GLU A 12 -4.49 3.77 -12.95
CA GLU A 12 -4.27 5.16 -13.31
C GLU A 12 -2.78 5.51 -13.19
N ILE A 13 -2.16 5.90 -14.30
CA ILE A 13 -0.81 6.45 -14.31
C ILE A 13 -0.92 7.97 -14.28
N ARG A 14 -0.53 8.55 -13.15
CA ARG A 14 -0.43 10.00 -12.95
C ARG A 14 1.03 10.38 -12.78
N ARG A 15 1.38 11.60 -13.20
CA ARG A 15 2.66 12.18 -12.81
C ARG A 15 2.69 12.23 -11.29
N TYR A 16 3.78 11.73 -10.71
CA TYR A 16 4.04 11.90 -9.30
C TYR A 16 4.31 13.38 -9.05
N GLU A 17 3.41 14.02 -8.32
CA GLU A 17 3.63 15.35 -7.79
C GLU A 17 4.09 15.16 -6.34
N GLY A 18 5.31 15.63 -6.03
CA GLY A 18 5.85 15.52 -4.70
C GLY A 18 4.97 16.22 -3.69
N SER A 19 4.78 15.60 -2.53
CA SER A 19 4.12 16.25 -1.41
C SER A 19 5.07 17.20 -0.69
N SER A 20 4.50 18.26 -0.15
CA SER A 20 5.22 19.13 0.80
C SER A 20 5.29 18.53 2.20
N LEU A 21 4.51 17.48 2.45
CA LEU A 21 4.49 16.73 3.70
C LEU A 21 5.58 15.65 3.68
N THR A 22 6.15 15.39 4.85
CA THR A 22 6.97 14.20 5.05
C THR A 22 6.07 12.95 4.97
N PRO A 23 6.61 11.78 4.57
CA PRO A 23 5.82 10.55 4.49
C PRO A 23 5.04 10.20 5.77
N LEU A 24 5.59 10.51 6.96
CA LEU A 24 4.89 10.28 8.22
C LEU A 24 3.73 11.25 8.47
N GLU A 25 3.83 12.48 7.97
CA GLU A 25 2.73 13.44 8.03
C GLU A 25 1.60 13.03 7.10
N GLU A 26 1.90 12.48 5.92
CA GLU A 26 0.89 11.94 5.01
C GLU A 26 0.15 10.74 5.59
N LEU A 27 0.88 9.84 6.26
CA LEU A 27 0.33 8.63 6.87
C LEU A 27 -0.30 8.88 8.25
N ARG A 28 -0.30 10.12 8.75
CA ARG A 28 -0.81 10.43 10.08
C ARG A 28 -2.31 10.16 10.16
N GLY A 29 -2.69 9.21 11.01
CA GLY A 29 -4.09 8.84 11.23
C GLY A 29 -4.69 7.92 10.15
N SER A 30 -3.88 7.39 9.23
CA SER A 30 -4.33 6.40 8.24
C SER A 30 -4.45 4.98 8.82
N VAL A 31 -3.74 4.69 9.90
CA VAL A 31 -3.77 3.39 10.57
C VAL A 31 -5.02 3.29 11.43
N LEU A 32 -5.97 2.44 11.03
CA LEU A 32 -7.22 2.21 11.75
C LEU A 32 -7.09 1.10 12.80
N PHE A 33 -6.22 0.12 12.56
CA PHE A 33 -5.96 -1.01 13.45
C PHE A 33 -4.56 -1.55 13.17
N CYS A 34 -3.83 -1.90 14.23
CA CYS A 34 -2.51 -2.51 14.15
C CYS A 34 -2.37 -3.46 15.34
N GLU A 35 -2.30 -4.74 15.04
CA GLU A 35 -2.17 -5.82 16.02
C GLU A 35 -0.87 -6.56 15.73
N ASP A 36 -0.22 -7.01 16.80
CA ASP A 36 0.97 -7.87 16.74
C ASP A 36 2.09 -7.36 15.82
N ALA A 37 2.28 -6.02 15.79
CA ALA A 37 3.20 -5.32 14.89
C ALA A 37 4.66 -5.79 14.95
N PHE A 38 5.04 -6.45 16.05
CA PHE A 38 6.38 -6.94 16.32
C PHE A 38 6.38 -8.44 16.63
N GLU A 39 5.27 -9.15 16.42
CA GLU A 39 5.26 -10.59 16.55
C GLU A 39 6.20 -11.20 15.49
N PRO A 40 7.12 -12.08 15.90
CA PRO A 40 8.02 -12.71 14.96
C PRO A 40 7.24 -13.64 14.03
N LEU A 41 7.35 -13.41 12.72
CA LEU A 41 6.86 -14.34 11.72
C LEU A 41 7.73 -15.62 11.74
N GLY A 42 7.09 -16.77 11.87
CA GLY A 42 7.71 -18.09 11.75
C GLY A 42 8.02 -18.47 10.30
N GLU A 43 8.74 -19.57 10.09
CA GLU A 43 9.04 -20.09 8.74
C GLU A 43 7.76 -20.41 7.95
N ASP A 44 6.72 -20.91 8.65
CA ASP A 44 5.42 -21.29 8.06
C ASP A 44 4.62 -20.07 7.55
N ASP A 45 4.84 -18.86 8.07
CA ASP A 45 4.12 -17.65 7.67
C ASP A 45 4.49 -17.17 6.26
N TRP A 46 5.68 -17.54 5.79
CA TRP A 46 6.17 -17.17 4.45
C TRP A 46 5.61 -18.06 3.35
N GLU A 47 5.22 -19.30 3.65
CA GLU A 47 4.70 -20.23 2.65
C GLU A 47 3.31 -19.82 2.11
N ALA A 48 2.58 -18.98 2.85
CA ALA A 48 1.25 -18.48 2.45
C ALA A 48 1.26 -17.49 1.26
N TYR A 49 2.45 -17.00 0.85
CA TYR A 49 2.59 -15.97 -0.18
C TYR A 49 3.27 -16.47 -1.47
N ARG A 50 3.38 -17.80 -1.66
CA ARG A 50 3.93 -18.45 -2.85
C ARG A 50 2.86 -18.87 -3.87
#